data_AF-A0A7K0N3Y9-F1
#
_entry.id   AF-A0A7K0N3Y9-F1
#
_cell.length_a   1.000
_cell.length_b   1.000
_cell.length_c   1.000
_cell.angle_alpha   90.00
_cell.angle_beta   90.00
_cell.angle_gamma   90.00
#
_symmetry.space_group_name_H-M   'P 1'
#
loop_
_entity.id
_entity.type
_entity.pdbx_description
1 polymer ?
#
loop_
_entity_poly.entity_id
_entity_poly.type
_entity_poly.pdbx_seq_one_letter_code
_entity_poly.pdbx_strand_id
1 'polypeptide(L)'
;TVSVTDTKGTMKYRYGQIQLKSVRTKDGKYFIEATNSLRLHDEYLYGIGEVPSSWPAAALQAQAIASRTYALSKAGVIKSACDCNLYGSISDQSFIGYAKESEPLYGKLWREAVDATMSNESTGLAITMQGEPITSYFTSSTGGQTESAINAWGSDRQFALSVPDSASADITLNPRYAQWNRVVSQEVIALAFLLPDVATLEIVSRNSTGTVGMIKAVSSAGVEVVLRGETFRSRTKIPSAWFELVSVQN
;
A
#
# COMPACT_ATOMS: atom_id res chain seq x y z
N THR A 1 -11.75 -14.63 21.77
CA THR A 1 -10.65 -14.33 20.83
C THR A 1 -9.74 -15.54 20.76
N VAL A 2 -9.04 -15.73 19.64
CA VAL A 2 -8.02 -16.75 19.43
C VAL A 2 -6.69 -16.04 19.18
N SER A 3 -5.60 -16.53 19.77
CA SER A 3 -4.26 -16.00 19.50
C SER A 3 -3.48 -17.00 18.66
N VAL A 4 -2.88 -16.55 17.56
CA VAL A 4 -1.97 -17.33 16.72
C VAL A 4 -0.59 -16.72 16.85
N THR A 5 0.41 -17.53 17.16
CA THR A 5 1.79 -17.08 17.34
C THR A 5 2.69 -17.80 16.36
N ASP A 6 3.48 -17.04 15.61
CA ASP A 6 4.50 -17.53 14.69
C ASP A 6 5.84 -16.81 14.94
N THR A 7 6.79 -16.94 14.02
CA THR A 7 8.10 -16.30 14.10
C THR A 7 8.07 -14.78 13.91
N LYS A 8 6.95 -14.22 13.43
CA LYS A 8 6.73 -12.78 13.21
C LYS A 8 5.99 -12.12 14.38
N GLY A 9 5.34 -12.90 15.24
CA GLY A 9 4.74 -12.45 16.49
C GLY A 9 3.40 -13.10 16.79
N THR A 10 2.63 -12.46 17.67
CA THR A 10 1.29 -12.94 18.06
C THR A 10 0.21 -12.05 17.45
N MET A 11 -0.69 -12.64 16.66
CA MET A 11 -1.91 -11.99 16.19
C MET A 11 -3.13 -12.51 16.94
N LYS A 12 -4.06 -11.61 17.27
CA LYS A 12 -5.33 -11.94 17.92
C LYS A 12 -6.47 -11.82 16.93
N TYR A 13 -7.35 -12.82 16.92
CA TYR A 13 -8.54 -12.88 16.09
C TYR A 13 -9.79 -12.97 16.97
N ARG A 14 -10.86 -12.29 16.59
CA ARG A 14 -12.15 -12.36 17.26
C ARG A 14 -13.23 -13.02 16.40
N TYR A 15 -13.12 -12.81 15.09
CA TYR A 15 -14.14 -13.11 14.11
C TYR A 15 -13.63 -14.11 13.07
N GLY A 16 -14.57 -14.66 12.32
CA GLY A 16 -14.30 -15.57 11.22
C GLY A 16 -14.02 -17.01 11.65
N GLN A 17 -13.46 -17.76 10.72
CA GLN A 17 -13.05 -19.15 10.90
C GLN A 17 -11.61 -19.31 10.43
N ILE A 18 -10.76 -19.89 11.28
CA ILE A 18 -9.37 -20.20 10.92
C ILE A 18 -9.33 -21.57 10.26
N GLN A 19 -8.74 -21.65 9.08
CA GLN A 19 -8.40 -22.89 8.39
C GLN A 19 -6.90 -23.10 8.40
N LEU A 20 -6.48 -24.34 8.55
CA LEU A 20 -5.08 -24.75 8.38
C LEU A 20 -5.00 -25.64 7.14
N LYS A 21 -4.17 -25.28 6.18
CA LYS A 21 -4.01 -26.06 4.94
C LYS A 21 -2.54 -26.25 4.59
N SER A 22 -2.21 -27.43 4.08
CA SER A 22 -0.91 -27.65 3.47
C SER A 22 -0.86 -26.93 2.10
N VAL A 23 0.08 -26.00 1.96
CA VAL A 23 0.32 -25.25 0.74
C VAL A 23 1.70 -25.59 0.20
N ARG A 24 1.83 -25.64 -1.13
CA ARG A 24 3.07 -25.96 -1.82
C ARG A 24 3.78 -24.68 -2.28
N THR A 25 5.03 -24.51 -1.91
CA THR A 25 5.89 -23.41 -2.38
C THR A 25 6.34 -23.63 -3.82
N LYS A 26 6.88 -22.58 -4.45
CA LYS A 26 7.44 -22.65 -5.81
C LYS A 26 8.63 -23.61 -5.92
N ASP A 27 9.44 -23.78 -4.86
CA ASP A 27 10.54 -24.75 -4.78
C ASP A 27 10.07 -26.17 -4.41
N GLY A 28 8.75 -26.40 -4.38
CA GLY A 28 8.15 -27.72 -4.24
C GLY A 28 8.01 -28.21 -2.80
N LYS A 29 8.41 -27.42 -1.81
CA LYS A 29 8.24 -27.73 -0.38
C LYS A 29 6.80 -27.48 0.07
N TYR A 30 6.42 -28.10 1.18
CA TYR A 30 5.12 -27.90 1.80
C TYR A 30 5.27 -27.16 3.13
N PHE A 31 4.30 -26.30 3.44
CA PHE A 31 4.15 -25.66 4.74
C PHE A 31 2.67 -25.61 5.11
N ILE A 32 2.38 -25.42 6.39
CA ILE A 32 1.01 -25.20 6.87
C ILE A 32 0.74 -23.71 6.84
N GLU A 33 -0.27 -23.30 6.08
CA GLU A 33 -0.77 -21.94 6.06
C GLU A 33 -2.03 -21.83 6.91
N ALA A 34 -2.11 -20.77 7.71
CA ALA A 34 -3.27 -20.43 8.51
C ALA A 34 -4.03 -19.26 7.86
N THR A 35 -5.22 -19.53 7.33
CA THR A 35 -6.09 -18.51 6.71
C THR A 35 -7.26 -18.20 7.62
N ASN A 36 -7.67 -16.93 7.73
CA ASN A 36 -8.88 -16.55 8.45
C ASN A 36 -9.97 -16.11 7.46
N SER A 37 -11.03 -16.90 7.36
CA SER A 37 -12.21 -16.58 6.55
C SER A 37 -13.14 -15.65 7.31
N LEU A 38 -13.36 -14.45 6.78
CA LEU A 38 -14.08 -13.35 7.45
C LEU A 38 -15.22 -12.85 6.57
N ARG A 39 -16.31 -12.38 7.18
CA ARG A 39 -17.31 -11.60 6.45
C ARG A 39 -16.72 -10.26 6.00
N LEU A 40 -16.99 -9.91 4.75
CA LEU A 40 -16.37 -8.74 4.13
C LEU A 40 -17.08 -7.42 4.46
N HIS A 41 -18.38 -7.44 4.78
CA HIS A 41 -19.11 -6.21 5.08
C HIS A 41 -18.65 -5.57 6.40
N ASP A 42 -18.19 -6.37 7.38
CA ASP A 42 -17.83 -5.95 8.74
C ASP A 42 -16.51 -6.58 9.26
N GLU A 43 -16.47 -7.90 9.49
CA GLU A 43 -15.43 -8.58 10.29
C GLU A 43 -14.02 -8.38 9.75
N TYR A 44 -13.87 -8.44 8.42
CA TYR A 44 -12.61 -8.14 7.75
C TYR A 44 -12.19 -6.68 7.97
N LEU A 45 -13.13 -5.74 7.88
CA LEU A 45 -12.85 -4.31 7.99
C LEU A 45 -12.53 -3.89 9.41
N TYR A 46 -13.12 -4.53 10.44
CA TYR A 46 -12.74 -4.26 11.82
C TYR A 46 -11.26 -4.53 12.11
N GLY A 47 -10.60 -5.38 11.31
CA GLY A 47 -9.18 -5.69 11.45
C GLY A 47 -8.23 -4.84 10.58
N ILE A 48 -8.73 -3.92 9.76
CA ILE A 48 -7.89 -3.11 8.85
C ILE A 48 -7.14 -2.02 9.61
N GLY A 49 -5.81 -2.05 9.51
CA GLY A 49 -4.88 -1.18 10.22
C GLY A 49 -4.17 -0.16 9.33
N GLU A 50 -4.81 0.33 8.27
CA GLU A 50 -4.18 1.25 7.29
C GLU A 50 -4.06 2.71 7.79
N VAL A 51 -5.06 3.17 8.56
CA VAL A 51 -5.11 4.55 9.07
C VAL A 51 -5.22 4.57 10.60
N PRO A 52 -4.71 5.60 11.30
CA PRO A 52 -4.95 5.79 12.72
C PRO A 52 -6.45 5.89 13.03
N SER A 53 -6.91 5.19 14.08
CA SER A 53 -8.34 5.23 14.49
C SER A 53 -8.76 6.59 15.08
N SER A 54 -7.79 7.49 15.31
CA SER A 54 -8.02 8.86 15.80
C SER A 54 -8.35 9.86 14.70
N TRP A 55 -8.33 9.45 13.42
CA TRP A 55 -8.70 10.32 12.32
C TRP A 55 -10.19 10.72 12.35
N PRO A 56 -10.57 11.82 11.68
CA PRO A 56 -11.97 12.24 11.59
C PRO A 56 -12.88 11.13 11.04
N ALA A 57 -14.11 11.04 11.54
CA ALA A 57 -15.05 9.97 11.19
C ALA A 57 -15.26 9.82 9.67
N ALA A 58 -15.36 10.93 8.93
CA ALA A 58 -15.51 10.90 7.48
C ALA A 58 -14.30 10.26 6.77
N ALA A 59 -13.08 10.49 7.26
CA ALA A 59 -11.86 9.86 6.73
C ALA A 59 -11.83 8.35 7.05
N LEU A 60 -12.25 7.96 8.25
CA LEU A 60 -12.37 6.54 8.63
C LEU A 60 -13.41 5.80 7.76
N GLN A 61 -14.57 6.42 7.52
CA GLN A 61 -15.61 5.86 6.64
C GLN A 61 -15.10 5.74 5.19
N ALA A 62 -14.41 6.75 4.67
CA ALA A 62 -13.79 6.69 3.35
C ALA A 62 -12.77 5.54 3.25
N GLN A 63 -11.92 5.37 4.28
CA GLN A 63 -10.97 4.25 4.32
C GLN A 63 -11.69 2.90 4.41
N ALA A 64 -12.76 2.76 5.19
CA ALA A 64 -13.53 1.53 5.28
C ALA A 64 -14.15 1.15 3.92
N ILE A 65 -14.73 2.12 3.21
CA ILE A 65 -15.28 1.94 1.86
C ILE A 65 -14.18 1.53 0.87
N ALA A 66 -13.03 2.22 0.87
CA ALA A 66 -11.90 1.88 0.02
C ALA A 66 -11.36 0.49 0.34
N SER A 67 -11.23 0.12 1.61
CA SER A 67 -10.69 -1.18 2.01
C SER A 67 -11.62 -2.33 1.62
N ARG A 68 -12.95 -2.13 1.75
CA ARG A 68 -13.99 -3.06 1.29
C ARG A 68 -13.93 -3.23 -0.23
N THR A 69 -13.83 -2.11 -0.95
CA THR A 69 -13.77 -2.08 -2.41
C THR A 69 -12.54 -2.84 -2.93
N TYR A 70 -11.36 -2.59 -2.35
CA TYR A 70 -10.14 -3.30 -2.71
C TYR A 70 -10.30 -4.80 -2.53
N ALA A 71 -10.80 -5.23 -1.36
CA ALA A 71 -11.01 -6.63 -1.06
C ALA A 71 -12.01 -7.29 -2.02
N LEU A 72 -13.11 -6.61 -2.37
CA LEU A 72 -14.06 -7.06 -3.39
C LEU A 72 -13.38 -7.24 -4.75
N SER A 73 -12.51 -6.29 -5.17
CA SER A 73 -11.81 -6.38 -6.46
C SER A 73 -10.81 -7.54 -6.56
N LYS A 74 -10.46 -8.17 -5.43
CA LYS A 74 -9.58 -9.36 -5.36
C LYS A 74 -10.35 -10.64 -5.02
N ALA A 75 -11.62 -10.53 -4.64
CA ALA A 75 -12.46 -11.67 -4.30
C ALA A 75 -12.61 -12.60 -5.52
N GLY A 76 -12.75 -13.90 -5.26
CA GLY A 76 -12.94 -14.91 -6.31
C GLY A 76 -11.65 -15.43 -6.96
N VAL A 77 -10.51 -14.75 -6.82
CA VAL A 77 -9.21 -15.25 -7.28
C VAL A 77 -8.39 -15.76 -6.10
N ILE A 78 -8.31 -17.09 -5.94
CA ILE A 78 -7.52 -17.71 -4.86
C ILE A 78 -6.04 -17.70 -5.23
N LYS A 79 -5.22 -17.11 -4.36
CA LYS A 79 -3.77 -17.11 -4.50
C LYS A 79 -3.23 -18.46 -4.03
N SER A 80 -2.66 -19.23 -4.96
CA SER A 80 -2.10 -20.56 -4.66
C SER A 80 -0.99 -20.54 -3.62
N ALA A 81 -0.30 -19.40 -3.44
CA ALA A 81 0.78 -19.24 -2.47
C ALA A 81 0.32 -19.23 -1.01
N CYS A 82 -0.96 -18.95 -0.72
CA CYS A 82 -1.51 -18.90 0.64
C CYS A 82 -2.89 -19.55 0.76
N ASP A 83 -3.45 -20.09 -0.33
CA ASP A 83 -4.86 -20.51 -0.40
C ASP A 83 -5.84 -19.42 0.09
N CYS A 84 -5.54 -18.17 -0.22
CA CYS A 84 -6.24 -17.01 0.33
C CYS A 84 -6.60 -15.99 -0.77
N ASN A 85 -7.63 -15.16 -0.53
CA ASN A 85 -7.97 -14.05 -1.43
C ASN A 85 -7.04 -12.84 -1.24
N LEU A 86 -6.58 -12.61 -0.01
CA LEU A 86 -5.86 -11.39 0.41
C LEU A 86 -4.77 -11.76 1.41
N TYR A 87 -3.60 -11.13 1.27
CA TYR A 87 -2.56 -11.12 2.28
C TYR A 87 -2.87 -10.07 3.36
N GLY A 88 -2.64 -10.40 4.62
CA GLY A 88 -2.74 -9.43 5.73
C GLY A 88 -1.54 -8.49 5.87
N SER A 89 -0.86 -8.16 4.76
CA SER A 89 0.36 -7.35 4.73
C SER A 89 0.29 -6.30 3.63
N ILE A 90 1.34 -5.48 3.51
CA ILE A 90 1.49 -4.44 2.48
C ILE A 90 1.34 -4.94 1.03
N SER A 91 1.36 -6.27 0.80
CA SER A 91 1.09 -6.85 -0.52
C SER A 91 -0.38 -6.70 -0.95
N ASP A 92 -1.32 -6.61 -0.01
CA ASP A 92 -2.71 -6.28 -0.28
C ASP A 92 -3.17 -5.15 0.66
N GLN A 93 -3.46 -5.48 1.92
CA GLN A 93 -3.84 -4.50 2.95
C GLN A 93 -3.29 -4.91 4.32
N SER A 94 -2.93 -3.93 5.14
CA SER A 94 -2.53 -4.10 6.54
C SER A 94 -3.72 -4.60 7.36
N PHE A 95 -3.73 -5.90 7.66
CA PHE A 95 -4.73 -6.52 8.53
C PHE A 95 -4.08 -6.91 9.85
N ILE A 96 -4.46 -6.22 10.94
CA ILE A 96 -3.90 -6.43 12.28
C ILE A 96 -4.88 -7.16 13.22
N GLY A 97 -5.99 -7.66 12.68
CA GLY A 97 -6.98 -8.45 13.40
C GLY A 97 -7.64 -7.68 14.54
N TYR A 98 -7.93 -8.38 15.64
CA TYR A 98 -8.64 -7.82 16.79
C TYR A 98 -7.94 -6.62 17.42
N ALA A 99 -6.61 -6.49 17.23
CA ALA A 99 -5.83 -5.38 17.77
C ALA A 99 -6.37 -4.00 17.34
N LYS A 100 -6.96 -3.91 16.14
CA LYS A 100 -7.53 -2.66 15.61
C LYS A 100 -8.76 -2.22 16.39
N GLU A 101 -9.81 -3.05 16.43
CA GLU A 101 -11.04 -2.69 17.15
C GLU A 101 -10.86 -2.67 18.67
N SER A 102 -9.86 -3.39 19.21
CA SER A 102 -9.52 -3.41 20.63
C SER A 102 -8.57 -2.29 21.04
N GLU A 103 -8.18 -1.39 20.13
CA GLU A 103 -7.30 -0.27 20.44
C GLU A 103 -7.91 0.58 21.57
N PRO A 104 -7.16 0.85 22.66
CA PRO A 104 -7.65 1.71 23.73
C PRO A 104 -8.08 3.08 23.20
N LEU A 105 -9.22 3.57 23.69
CA LEU A 105 -9.85 4.86 23.35
C LEU A 105 -10.40 4.97 21.92
N TYR A 106 -9.63 4.56 20.90
CA TYR A 106 -9.94 4.85 19.50
C TYR A 106 -10.50 3.67 18.71
N GLY A 107 -10.32 2.42 19.15
CA GLY A 107 -10.81 1.24 18.42
C GLY A 107 -12.32 1.26 18.18
N LYS A 108 -13.08 1.85 19.11
CA LYS A 108 -14.53 2.11 18.96
C LYS A 108 -14.85 3.03 17.79
N LEU A 109 -14.03 4.06 17.53
CA LEU A 109 -14.26 5.03 16.45
C LEU A 109 -14.06 4.37 15.09
N TRP A 110 -13.07 3.48 14.97
CA TRP A 110 -12.88 2.68 13.76
C TRP A 110 -14.08 1.77 13.51
N ARG A 111 -14.52 1.03 14.55
CA ARG A 111 -15.69 0.16 14.44
C ARG A 111 -16.95 0.93 14.06
N GLU A 112 -17.23 2.04 14.73
CA GLU A 112 -18.37 2.92 14.41
C GLU A 112 -18.31 3.44 12.98
N ALA A 113 -17.12 3.74 12.45
CA ALA A 113 -16.95 4.15 11.06
C ALA A 113 -17.20 3.01 10.06
N VAL A 114 -16.79 1.78 10.37
CA VAL A 114 -17.12 0.60 9.56
C VAL A 114 -18.64 0.40 9.52
N ASP A 115 -19.28 0.42 10.70
CA ASP A 115 -20.73 0.23 10.87
C ASP A 115 -21.53 1.32 10.12
N ALA A 116 -21.08 2.58 10.19
CA ALA A 116 -21.71 3.70 9.51
C ALA A 116 -21.67 3.61 7.98
N THR A 117 -20.85 2.72 7.41
CA THR A 117 -20.79 2.48 5.95
C THR A 117 -21.58 1.25 5.52
N MET A 118 -22.32 0.62 6.43
CA MET A 118 -23.22 -0.48 6.12
C MET A 118 -24.55 0.06 5.58
N SER A 119 -25.12 -0.61 4.59
CA SER A 119 -26.45 -0.28 4.05
C SER A 119 -27.55 -1.17 4.63
N ASN A 120 -27.20 -2.35 5.13
CA ASN A 120 -28.04 -3.23 5.95
C ASN A 120 -27.15 -4.24 6.69
N GLU A 121 -27.76 -5.22 7.36
CA GLU A 121 -27.08 -6.27 8.15
C GLU A 121 -26.10 -7.16 7.36
N SER A 122 -26.13 -7.12 6.02
CA SER A 122 -25.33 -8.01 5.16
C SER A 122 -24.54 -7.30 4.06
N THR A 123 -24.78 -6.00 3.83
CA THR A 123 -24.14 -5.23 2.76
C THR A 123 -23.59 -3.89 3.25
N GLY A 124 -22.59 -3.38 2.55
CA GLY A 124 -22.01 -2.06 2.82
C GLY A 124 -21.58 -1.35 1.54
N LEU A 125 -21.24 -0.08 1.67
CA LEU A 125 -20.85 0.79 0.57
C LEU A 125 -19.51 0.35 -0.05
N ALA A 126 -19.44 0.35 -1.38
CA ALA A 126 -18.25 0.08 -2.18
C ALA A 126 -18.22 1.00 -3.41
N ILE A 127 -17.02 1.27 -3.94
CA ILE A 127 -16.83 2.09 -5.14
C ILE A 127 -16.86 1.18 -6.36
N THR A 128 -17.78 1.42 -7.27
CA THR A 128 -17.94 0.62 -8.49
C THR A 128 -17.80 1.47 -9.73
N MET A 129 -17.38 0.84 -10.82
CA MET A 129 -17.37 1.41 -12.16
C MET A 129 -17.99 0.37 -13.08
N GLN A 130 -19.06 0.75 -13.79
CA GLN A 130 -19.83 -0.17 -14.63
C GLN A 130 -20.37 -1.41 -13.88
N GLY A 131 -20.74 -1.23 -12.61
CA GLY A 131 -21.27 -2.31 -11.77
C GLY A 131 -20.22 -3.20 -11.09
N GLU A 132 -18.94 -3.06 -11.46
CA GLU A 132 -17.85 -3.86 -10.90
C GLU A 132 -17.01 -3.05 -9.88
N PRO A 133 -16.54 -3.66 -8.77
CA PRO A 133 -15.64 -3.00 -7.83
C PRO A 133 -14.33 -2.57 -8.48
N ILE A 134 -13.92 -1.31 -8.30
CA ILE A 134 -12.60 -0.86 -8.76
C ILE A 134 -11.48 -1.44 -7.88
N THR A 135 -10.24 -1.52 -8.38
CA THR A 135 -9.10 -1.68 -7.47
C THR A 135 -8.78 -0.34 -6.83
N SER A 136 -9.36 -0.07 -5.65
CA SER A 136 -9.20 1.19 -4.92
C SER A 136 -7.81 1.29 -4.27
N TYR A 137 -6.88 1.93 -4.97
CA TYR A 137 -5.57 2.26 -4.44
C TYR A 137 -5.64 3.46 -3.50
N PHE A 138 -4.85 3.43 -2.43
CA PHE A 138 -4.70 4.55 -1.49
C PHE A 138 -3.22 4.66 -1.08
N THR A 139 -2.82 5.84 -0.60
CA THR A 139 -1.45 6.15 -0.17
C THR A 139 -1.48 7.04 1.06
N SER A 140 -0.39 7.05 1.83
CA SER A 140 -0.26 7.87 3.04
C SER A 140 -0.19 9.37 2.75
N SER A 141 0.40 9.77 1.63
CA SER A 141 0.58 11.17 1.23
C SER A 141 0.91 11.25 -0.27
N THR A 142 0.54 12.35 -0.90
CA THR A 142 0.71 12.56 -2.35
C THR A 142 1.65 13.72 -2.69
N GLY A 143 2.03 14.56 -1.72
CA GLY A 143 2.87 15.72 -1.96
C GLY A 143 2.15 16.87 -2.70
N GLY A 144 0.81 16.90 -2.66
CA GLY A 144 -0.01 17.96 -3.22
C GLY A 144 -0.90 17.53 -4.39
N GLN A 145 -0.64 16.36 -4.98
CA GLN A 145 -1.27 15.90 -6.22
C GLN A 145 -1.19 14.38 -6.30
N THR A 146 -2.32 13.69 -6.53
CA THR A 146 -2.30 12.22 -6.74
C THR A 146 -1.60 11.83 -8.03
N GLU A 147 -1.14 10.59 -8.13
CA GLU A 147 -0.50 10.07 -9.35
C GLU A 147 -1.50 9.34 -10.26
N SER A 148 -1.29 9.46 -11.57
CA SER A 148 -2.04 8.69 -12.58
C SER A 148 -1.57 7.25 -12.67
N ALA A 149 -2.47 6.34 -13.03
CA ALA A 149 -2.14 4.93 -13.15
C ALA A 149 -1.10 4.61 -14.23
N ILE A 150 -1.09 5.37 -15.33
CA ILE A 150 -0.12 5.22 -16.41
C ILE A 150 1.31 5.53 -15.93
N ASN A 151 1.48 6.55 -15.10
CA ASN A 151 2.78 6.92 -14.55
C ASN A 151 3.24 5.94 -13.47
N ALA A 152 2.35 5.55 -12.56
CA ALA A 152 2.67 4.64 -11.47
C ALA A 152 2.93 3.20 -11.94
N TRP A 153 2.11 2.67 -12.87
CA TRP A 153 2.13 1.25 -13.23
C TRP A 153 2.34 0.96 -14.72
N GLY A 154 2.37 1.98 -15.59
CA GLY A 154 2.54 1.80 -17.04
C GLY A 154 1.27 1.37 -17.80
N SER A 155 0.13 1.28 -17.11
CA SER A 155 -1.16 0.95 -17.71
C SER A 155 -2.21 1.92 -17.21
N ASP A 156 -2.98 2.51 -18.12
CA ASP A 156 -4.06 3.43 -17.77
C ASP A 156 -5.19 2.74 -17.00
N ARG A 157 -5.85 3.48 -16.12
CA ARG A 157 -7.02 3.07 -15.36
C ARG A 157 -7.93 4.27 -15.18
N GLN A 158 -9.13 4.21 -15.74
CA GLN A 158 -10.09 5.32 -15.78
C GLN A 158 -10.42 5.93 -14.41
N PHE A 159 -10.39 5.14 -13.35
CA PHE A 159 -10.69 5.57 -11.97
C PHE A 159 -9.47 6.11 -11.20
N ALA A 160 -8.26 6.02 -11.76
CA ALA A 160 -7.01 6.41 -11.09
C ALA A 160 -6.30 7.50 -11.90
N LEU A 161 -6.96 8.65 -11.97
CA LEU A 161 -6.45 9.88 -12.57
C LEU A 161 -5.81 10.77 -11.50
N SER A 162 -4.94 11.67 -11.95
CA SER A 162 -4.33 12.69 -11.11
C SER A 162 -5.34 13.76 -10.72
N VAL A 163 -5.52 14.00 -9.42
CA VAL A 163 -6.38 15.04 -8.83
C VAL A 163 -5.65 15.81 -7.73
N PRO A 164 -5.90 17.13 -7.58
CA PRO A 164 -5.24 17.93 -6.54
C PRO A 164 -5.51 17.39 -5.14
N ASP A 165 -4.51 17.43 -4.28
CA ASP A 165 -4.56 16.99 -2.88
C ASP A 165 -3.71 17.94 -2.02
N SER A 166 -4.14 19.21 -1.97
CA SER A 166 -3.41 20.29 -1.29
C SER A 166 -3.18 20.03 0.19
N ALA A 167 -4.09 19.31 0.86
CA ALA A 167 -3.98 18.96 2.27
C ALA A 167 -2.73 18.09 2.56
N SER A 168 -2.30 17.26 1.61
CA SER A 168 -1.11 16.43 1.79
C SER A 168 0.22 17.19 1.74
N ALA A 169 0.23 18.38 1.10
CA ALA A 169 1.39 19.27 1.03
C ALA A 169 1.43 20.29 2.18
N ASP A 170 0.33 20.42 2.95
CA ASP A 170 0.28 21.30 4.11
C ASP A 170 1.08 20.68 5.27
N ILE A 171 2.17 21.34 5.68
CA ILE A 171 3.04 20.87 6.76
C ILE A 171 2.37 20.86 8.14
N THR A 172 1.31 21.64 8.32
CA THR A 172 0.53 21.66 9.56
C THR A 172 -0.37 20.43 9.64
N LEU A 173 -0.99 20.06 8.53
CA LEU A 173 -1.89 18.89 8.44
C LEU A 173 -1.10 17.57 8.29
N ASN A 174 0.02 17.60 7.57
CA ASN A 174 0.88 16.45 7.29
C ASN A 174 2.36 16.70 7.67
N PRO A 175 2.66 16.94 8.97
CA PRO A 175 4.00 17.35 9.42
C PRO A 175 5.09 16.31 9.18
N ARG A 176 4.71 15.04 8.99
CA ARG A 176 5.67 13.93 8.83
C ARG A 176 6.02 13.63 7.38
N TYR A 177 5.11 13.89 6.45
CA TYR A 177 5.25 13.43 5.06
C TYR A 177 5.00 14.51 4.02
N ALA A 178 4.64 15.74 4.39
CA ALA A 178 4.64 16.87 3.46
C ALA A 178 6.04 17.12 2.90
N GLN A 179 7.08 16.80 3.69
CA GLN A 179 8.48 16.80 3.29
C GLN A 179 9.21 15.60 3.90
N TRP A 180 10.22 15.09 3.21
CA TRP A 180 11.07 14.01 3.70
C TRP A 180 12.48 14.11 3.14
N ASN A 181 13.45 13.58 3.87
CA ASN A 181 14.84 13.45 3.42
C ASN A 181 15.31 12.00 3.60
N ARG A 182 16.06 11.48 2.62
CA ARG A 182 16.73 10.17 2.71
C ARG A 182 18.12 10.26 2.12
N VAL A 183 19.04 9.57 2.77
CA VAL A 183 20.37 9.28 2.23
C VAL A 183 20.32 7.87 1.66
N VAL A 184 20.70 7.73 0.39
CA VAL A 184 20.81 6.43 -0.29
C VAL A 184 22.29 6.23 -0.59
N SER A 185 22.87 5.10 -0.17
CA SER A 185 24.28 4.82 -0.43
C SER A 185 24.53 4.57 -1.91
N GLN A 186 25.76 4.82 -2.34
CA GLN A 186 26.18 4.58 -3.73
C GLN A 186 25.97 3.11 -4.14
N GLU A 187 26.25 2.17 -3.24
CA GLU A 187 25.98 0.74 -3.44
C GLU A 187 24.51 0.45 -3.77
N VAL A 188 23.57 1.05 -3.03
CA VAL A 188 22.14 0.86 -3.28
C VAL A 188 21.72 1.48 -4.60
N ILE A 189 22.29 2.63 -4.97
CA ILE A 189 22.05 3.27 -6.27
C ILE A 189 22.59 2.37 -7.40
N ALA A 190 23.84 1.90 -7.31
CA ALA A 190 24.45 1.02 -8.31
C ALA A 190 23.66 -0.28 -8.49
N LEU A 191 23.27 -0.94 -7.39
CA LEU A 191 22.39 -2.10 -7.42
C LEU A 191 21.02 -1.80 -8.05
N ALA A 192 20.45 -0.61 -7.80
CA ALA A 192 19.18 -0.23 -8.41
C ALA A 192 19.30 -0.13 -9.94
N PHE A 193 20.42 0.32 -10.48
CA PHE A 193 20.68 0.40 -11.92
C PHE A 193 21.32 -0.86 -12.53
N LEU A 194 21.64 -1.88 -11.71
CA LEU A 194 22.40 -3.07 -12.13
C LEU A 194 23.79 -2.70 -12.70
N LEU A 195 24.40 -1.67 -12.12
CA LEU A 195 25.74 -1.20 -12.47
C LEU A 195 26.74 -1.59 -11.37
N PRO A 196 28.03 -1.77 -11.69
CA PRO A 196 29.08 -2.00 -10.69
C PRO A 196 29.31 -0.75 -9.82
N ASP A 197 29.12 0.44 -10.41
CA ASP A 197 29.26 1.74 -9.77
C ASP A 197 28.42 2.79 -10.51
N VAL A 198 28.20 3.93 -9.87
CA VAL A 198 27.54 5.12 -10.43
C VAL A 198 28.43 6.33 -10.20
N ALA A 199 28.89 6.93 -11.30
CA ALA A 199 29.67 8.15 -11.33
C ALA A 199 28.78 9.40 -11.44
N THR A 200 27.66 9.30 -12.17
CA THR A 200 26.67 10.39 -12.25
C THR A 200 25.25 9.86 -12.14
N LEU A 201 24.38 10.65 -11.54
CA LEU A 201 22.95 10.38 -11.39
C LEU A 201 22.18 11.65 -11.72
N GLU A 202 21.24 11.57 -12.67
CA GLU A 202 20.44 12.73 -13.09
C GLU A 202 18.96 12.38 -13.29
N ILE A 203 18.09 13.30 -12.89
CA ILE A 203 16.67 13.26 -13.23
C ILE A 203 16.52 13.75 -14.67
N VAL A 204 16.09 12.84 -15.56
CA VAL A 204 15.97 13.11 -17.00
C VAL A 204 14.65 13.80 -17.32
N SER A 205 13.57 13.41 -16.64
CA SER A 205 12.26 14.01 -16.85
C SER A 205 11.35 13.90 -15.63
N ARG A 206 10.32 14.74 -15.59
CA ARG A 206 9.22 14.66 -14.62
C ARG A 206 7.91 14.37 -15.33
N ASN A 207 7.04 13.64 -14.66
CA ASN A 207 5.66 13.48 -15.08
C ASN A 207 4.90 14.80 -14.86
N SER A 208 3.73 14.95 -15.50
CA SER A 208 2.87 16.13 -15.32
C SER A 208 2.41 16.34 -13.87
N THR A 209 2.41 15.27 -13.08
CA THR A 209 2.09 15.27 -11.65
C THR A 209 3.23 15.76 -10.76
N GLY A 210 4.46 15.91 -11.27
CA GLY A 210 5.64 16.35 -10.53
C GLY A 210 6.58 15.23 -10.08
N THR A 211 6.13 13.97 -10.11
CA THR A 211 6.99 12.80 -9.81
C THR A 211 8.10 12.65 -10.86
N VAL A 212 9.22 12.04 -10.48
CA VAL A 212 10.30 11.69 -11.40
C VAL A 212 9.77 10.70 -12.43
N GLY A 213 9.79 11.11 -13.70
CA GLY A 213 9.38 10.28 -14.84
C GLY A 213 10.49 9.30 -15.19
N MET A 214 11.67 9.83 -15.52
CA MET A 214 12.86 9.07 -15.88
C MET A 214 14.09 9.58 -15.10
N ILE A 215 14.96 8.66 -14.70
CA ILE A 215 16.23 8.92 -14.02
C ILE A 215 17.33 8.09 -14.67
N LYS A 216 18.51 8.67 -14.87
CA LYS A 216 19.65 8.04 -15.53
C LYS A 216 20.84 7.97 -14.59
N ALA A 217 21.53 6.84 -14.61
CA ALA A 217 22.84 6.67 -14.00
C ALA A 217 23.89 6.35 -15.07
N VAL A 218 25.10 6.86 -14.88
CA VAL A 218 26.28 6.53 -15.70
C VAL A 218 27.37 5.98 -14.81
N SER A 219 27.92 4.82 -15.15
CA SER A 219 29.07 4.21 -14.45
C SER A 219 30.40 4.91 -14.81
N SER A 220 31.46 4.69 -14.03
CA SER A 220 32.81 5.18 -14.36
C SER A 220 33.35 4.67 -15.70
N ALA A 221 32.85 3.53 -16.18
CA ALA A 221 33.17 2.97 -17.50
C ALA A 221 32.34 3.60 -18.64
N GLY A 222 31.46 4.56 -18.35
CA GLY A 222 30.61 5.24 -19.34
C GLY A 222 29.36 4.47 -19.74
N VAL A 223 29.03 3.35 -19.08
CA VAL A 223 27.77 2.62 -19.33
C VAL A 223 26.61 3.41 -18.74
N GLU A 224 25.62 3.73 -19.58
CA GLU A 224 24.41 4.45 -19.20
C GLU A 224 23.21 3.50 -19.00
N VAL A 225 22.44 3.71 -17.94
CA VAL A 225 21.17 3.01 -17.70
C VAL A 225 20.11 4.02 -17.29
N VAL A 226 18.92 3.92 -17.90
CA VAL A 226 17.77 4.76 -17.58
C VAL A 226 16.67 3.91 -16.95
N LEU A 227 16.08 4.41 -15.87
CA LEU A 227 14.95 3.80 -15.18
C LEU A 227 13.76 4.76 -15.12
N ARG A 228 12.55 4.20 -15.02
CA ARG A 228 11.38 4.97 -14.55
C ARG A 228 11.62 5.38 -13.10
N GLY A 229 11.18 6.57 -12.71
CA GLY A 229 11.33 7.05 -11.33
C GLY A 229 10.71 6.11 -10.30
N GLU A 230 9.55 5.50 -10.61
CA GLU A 230 8.93 4.50 -9.72
C GLU A 230 9.77 3.21 -9.60
N THR A 231 10.46 2.80 -10.66
CA THR A 231 11.38 1.66 -10.59
C THR A 231 12.58 1.98 -9.69
N PHE A 232 13.14 3.17 -9.82
CA PHE A 232 14.20 3.65 -8.94
C PHE A 232 13.73 3.71 -7.48
N ARG A 233 12.54 4.28 -7.23
CA ARG A 233 11.92 4.35 -5.91
C ARG A 233 11.73 2.97 -5.28
N SER A 234 11.23 2.01 -6.05
CA SER A 234 11.01 0.64 -5.59
C SER A 234 12.33 -0.04 -5.21
N ARG A 235 13.37 0.07 -6.06
CA ARG A 235 14.67 -0.58 -5.84
C ARG A 235 15.49 0.06 -4.71
N THR A 236 15.40 1.38 -4.54
CA THR A 236 16.12 2.11 -3.48
C THR A 236 15.33 2.24 -2.18
N LYS A 237 14.05 1.86 -2.19
CA LYS A 237 13.14 1.91 -1.04
C LYS A 237 12.95 3.31 -0.44
N ILE A 238 13.13 4.36 -1.24
CA ILE A 238 12.76 5.73 -0.83
C ILE A 238 11.21 5.88 -0.75
N PRO A 239 10.69 6.85 0.01
CA PRO A 239 9.25 6.98 0.28
C PRO A 239 8.37 7.17 -0.96
N SER A 240 8.80 7.97 -1.93
CA SER A 240 8.01 8.29 -3.12
C SER A 240 8.89 8.61 -4.32
N ALA A 241 8.31 8.54 -5.52
CA ALA A 241 8.96 9.01 -6.75
C ALA A 241 8.96 10.55 -6.85
N TRP A 242 8.43 11.26 -5.84
CA TRP A 242 8.48 12.70 -5.73
C TRP A 242 9.68 13.11 -4.89
N PHE A 243 10.81 13.39 -5.55
CA PHE A 243 12.03 13.85 -4.89
C PHE A 243 12.85 14.75 -5.81
N GLU A 244 13.82 15.43 -5.18
CA GLU A 244 14.93 16.15 -5.82
C GLU A 244 16.25 15.53 -5.37
N LEU A 245 17.31 15.69 -6.17
CA LEU A 245 18.67 15.30 -5.79
C LEU A 245 19.34 16.50 -5.12
N VAL A 246 19.70 16.39 -3.84
CA VAL A 246 20.21 17.52 -3.04
C VAL A 246 21.75 17.55 -2.96
N SER A 247 22.43 16.41 -3.15
CA SER A 247 23.86 16.33 -3.45
C SER A 247 24.24 14.90 -3.84
N VAL A 248 25.12 14.74 -4.82
CA VAL A 248 25.85 13.48 -5.07
C VAL A 248 27.20 13.67 -4.40
N GLN A 249 27.38 13.13 -3.20
CA GLN A 249 28.70 13.12 -2.57
C GLN A 249 29.50 11.98 -3.21
N ASN A 250 30.52 12.36 -3.99
CA ASN A 250 31.54 11.44 -4.52
C ASN A 250 32.42 10.89 -3.40
#